data_AF-A0A9P6HPF3-F1
#
_entry.id   AF-A0A9P6HPF3-F1
#
_cell.length_a   1.000
_cell.length_b   1.000
_cell.length_c   1.000
_cell.angle_alpha   90.00
_cell.angle_beta   90.00
_cell.angle_gamma   90.00
#
_symmetry.space_group_name_H-M   'P 1'
#
loop_
_entity.id
_entity.type
_entity.pdbx_description
1 polymer ?
#
loop_
_entity_poly.entity_id
_entity_poly.type
_entity_poly.pdbx_seq_one_letter_code
_entity_poly.pdbx_strand_id
1 'polypeptide(L)'
;MSPRAATQTTLDAVFGVNRKRGAAEVATASGSVPAEKRRKVSESEEVSTVVEPAAEESIPPTGDEVVDFIDNLEKDTMHESWYEALQGEFQKPYFKNLKSFLAKEYKSQTVYPPMKDIYSWSRLTPLDKVRVVVIGQDPYHDAGQAHGLAFSVLPPTKTPPSLRNIYKQVASDISGFKIPNHGDLTQVAEQGVLWLNTCLTVRAHKAHSHSKQGWETFTTAVLKAVTTRSITAEEGETRKGVVFLAWGAPALKICQSIGVSNSKKNLMLKSAHPSPLSARKGFLGNGHFKAANEWLKKEYGDDGLIDWTALNS
;
A
#
# COMPACT_ATOMS: atom_id res chain seq x y z
N MET A 1 52.96 -22.89 -5.95
CA MET A 1 51.89 -23.59 -5.21
C MET A 1 50.57 -23.25 -5.90
N SER A 2 49.86 -24.30 -6.33
CA SER A 2 48.68 -24.29 -7.22
C SER A 2 47.36 -24.19 -6.40
N PRO A 3 46.14 -24.20 -7.00
CA PRO A 3 45.23 -23.03 -7.03
C PRO A 3 43.71 -23.38 -6.77
N ARG A 4 42.79 -22.51 -7.25
CA ARG A 4 41.32 -22.65 -7.54
C ARG A 4 40.38 -21.92 -6.55
N ALA A 5 39.46 -21.02 -6.93
CA ALA A 5 38.44 -20.88 -8.01
C ALA A 5 37.03 -21.40 -7.63
N ALA A 6 36.01 -20.69 -8.15
CA ALA A 6 34.55 -20.93 -8.16
C ALA A 6 33.75 -20.24 -7.04
N THR A 7 32.59 -19.59 -7.25
CA THR A 7 31.72 -19.44 -8.44
C THR A 7 30.74 -18.29 -8.24
N GLN A 8 30.29 -17.76 -9.37
CA GLN A 8 29.31 -16.70 -9.58
C GLN A 8 27.93 -17.35 -9.83
N THR A 9 26.88 -16.93 -9.12
CA THR A 9 25.48 -17.25 -9.49
C THR A 9 24.58 -16.02 -9.26
N THR A 10 24.35 -15.35 -10.38
CA THR A 10 23.24 -14.47 -10.84
C THR A 10 22.04 -14.18 -9.92
N LEU A 11 21.79 -12.87 -9.71
CA LEU A 11 20.61 -12.24 -9.10
C LEU A 11 19.61 -11.71 -10.17
N ASP A 12 19.29 -12.53 -11.17
CA ASP A 12 18.40 -12.15 -12.30
C ASP A 12 17.16 -13.05 -12.42
N ALA A 13 16.43 -13.26 -11.31
CA ALA A 13 15.20 -14.06 -11.31
C ALA A 13 14.09 -13.45 -10.43
N VAL A 14 13.76 -12.16 -10.61
CA VAL A 14 12.47 -11.60 -10.14
C VAL A 14 11.92 -10.51 -11.09
N PHE A 15 12.71 -9.91 -11.97
CA PHE A 15 12.25 -8.83 -12.86
C PHE A 15 12.40 -9.17 -14.35
N GLY A 16 11.48 -9.96 -14.87
CA GLY A 16 11.29 -10.15 -16.31
C GLY A 16 10.55 -8.96 -16.95
N VAL A 17 11.28 -7.87 -17.21
CA VAL A 17 10.85 -6.85 -18.18
C VAL A 17 11.19 -7.35 -19.56
N ASN A 18 10.19 -7.54 -20.43
CA ASN A 18 10.44 -7.82 -21.85
C ASN A 18 10.10 -6.58 -22.70
N ARG A 19 11.13 -5.98 -23.31
CA ARG A 19 11.03 -5.01 -24.41
C ARG A 19 12.02 -5.43 -25.50
N LYS A 20 11.51 -5.59 -26.73
CA LYS A 20 12.01 -5.00 -28.01
C LYS A 20 11.21 -5.62 -29.18
N ARG A 21 10.45 -4.85 -29.95
CA ARG A 21 10.78 -3.98 -31.11
C ARG A 21 10.95 -4.74 -32.43
N GLY A 22 10.18 -4.34 -33.45
CA GLY A 22 10.43 -4.56 -34.87
C GLY A 22 9.27 -4.01 -35.72
N ALA A 23 9.55 -3.04 -36.59
CA ALA A 23 8.61 -2.17 -37.29
C ALA A 23 8.21 -2.69 -38.68
N ALA A 24 7.08 -2.19 -39.22
CA ALA A 24 6.89 -1.91 -40.65
C ALA A 24 5.70 -0.94 -40.87
N GLU A 25 5.96 0.20 -41.51
CA GLU A 25 4.98 1.06 -42.19
C GLU A 25 4.82 0.59 -43.64
N VAL A 26 3.60 0.61 -44.20
CA VAL A 26 3.31 0.99 -45.60
C VAL A 26 1.91 1.63 -45.68
N ALA A 27 1.81 2.58 -46.62
CA ALA A 27 0.80 3.61 -46.84
C ALA A 27 -0.59 3.18 -47.42
N THR A 28 -1.44 4.20 -47.44
CA THR A 28 -2.77 4.45 -48.02
C THR A 28 -3.12 3.82 -49.38
N ALA A 29 -4.39 3.40 -49.56
CA ALA A 29 -5.31 3.92 -50.60
C ALA A 29 -6.72 3.27 -50.54
N SER A 30 -7.68 4.04 -51.07
CA SER A 30 -9.15 3.92 -51.18
C SER A 30 -9.74 2.71 -51.94
N GLY A 31 -11.01 2.38 -51.68
CA GLY A 31 -11.88 1.70 -52.67
C GLY A 31 -13.11 0.97 -52.10
N SER A 32 -14.29 1.30 -52.63
CA SER A 32 -15.65 0.83 -52.32
C SER A 32 -16.06 -0.52 -52.97
N VAL A 33 -16.80 -1.38 -52.23
CA VAL A 33 -18.07 -2.16 -52.51
C VAL A 33 -18.41 -2.65 -53.96
N PRO A 34 -19.15 -3.76 -54.27
CA PRO A 34 -19.85 -4.80 -53.45
C PRO A 34 -19.67 -6.31 -53.85
N ALA A 35 -20.10 -7.17 -52.92
CA ALA A 35 -20.85 -8.45 -53.01
C ALA A 35 -20.73 -9.41 -54.22
N GLU A 36 -20.38 -10.67 -53.94
CA GLU A 36 -21.06 -11.82 -54.58
C GLU A 36 -21.06 -13.09 -53.72
N LYS A 37 -22.19 -13.79 -53.73
CA LYS A 37 -22.47 -15.05 -53.02
C LYS A 37 -21.63 -16.19 -53.61
N ARG A 38 -20.98 -17.01 -52.76
CA ARG A 38 -20.75 -18.42 -53.08
C ARG A 38 -20.69 -19.34 -51.84
N ARG A 39 -21.57 -20.34 -51.93
CA ARG A 39 -21.76 -21.61 -51.21
C ARG A 39 -20.66 -22.11 -50.26
N LYS A 40 -21.12 -22.39 -49.03
CA LYS A 40 -20.78 -23.48 -48.08
C LYS A 40 -19.92 -24.62 -48.65
N VAL A 41 -18.75 -24.84 -48.03
CA VAL A 41 -18.20 -26.17 -47.74
C VAL A 41 -17.62 -26.11 -46.33
N SER A 42 -18.01 -27.09 -45.53
CA SER A 42 -17.59 -27.32 -44.15
C SER A 42 -16.20 -27.93 -44.11
N GLU A 43 -15.30 -27.33 -43.34
CA GLU A 43 -14.05 -27.97 -42.93
C GLU A 43 -13.89 -27.73 -41.43
N SER A 44 -13.88 -28.84 -40.70
CA SER A 44 -13.74 -28.92 -39.26
C SER A 44 -12.27 -28.75 -38.89
N GLU A 45 -11.90 -27.56 -38.39
CA GLU A 45 -10.60 -27.37 -37.75
C GLU A 45 -10.70 -27.79 -36.28
N GLU A 46 -9.95 -28.86 -35.95
CA GLU A 46 -9.67 -29.26 -34.57
C GLU A 46 -8.88 -28.16 -33.87
N VAL A 47 -9.55 -27.40 -33.01
CA VAL A 47 -8.87 -26.50 -32.08
C VAL A 47 -8.22 -27.34 -30.99
N SER A 48 -6.92 -27.59 -31.16
CA SER A 48 -6.04 -28.07 -30.10
C SER A 48 -6.11 -27.10 -28.92
N THR A 49 -6.80 -27.50 -27.86
CA THR A 49 -6.77 -26.81 -26.57
C THR A 49 -5.37 -26.95 -25.99
N VAL A 50 -4.57 -25.90 -26.12
CA VAL A 50 -3.37 -25.72 -25.31
C VAL A 50 -3.84 -25.49 -23.89
N VAL A 51 -3.77 -26.53 -23.07
CA VAL A 51 -3.97 -26.45 -21.63
C VAL A 51 -2.77 -25.67 -21.08
N GLU A 52 -3.01 -24.42 -20.65
CA GLU A 52 -2.05 -23.68 -19.83
C GLU A 52 -1.74 -24.52 -18.57
N PRO A 53 -0.46 -24.64 -18.15
CA PRO A 53 -0.16 -25.40 -16.96
C PRO A 53 -0.80 -24.71 -15.76
N ALA A 54 -1.51 -25.52 -14.96
CA ALA A 54 -2.06 -25.11 -13.68
C ALA A 54 -0.99 -24.40 -12.85
N ALA A 55 -1.39 -23.30 -12.20
CA ALA A 55 -0.57 -22.59 -11.23
C ALA A 55 0.06 -23.61 -10.27
N GLU A 56 1.40 -23.59 -10.15
CA GLU A 56 2.12 -24.40 -9.19
C GLU A 56 1.51 -24.20 -7.80
N GLU A 57 0.82 -25.22 -7.28
CA GLU A 57 0.41 -25.27 -5.89
C GLU A 57 1.69 -25.34 -5.05
N SER A 58 2.15 -24.17 -4.60
CA SER A 58 3.26 -24.06 -3.67
C SER A 58 2.91 -24.83 -2.41
N ILE A 59 3.74 -25.82 -2.05
CA ILE A 59 3.63 -26.59 -0.82
C ILE A 59 3.51 -25.60 0.35
N PRO A 60 2.48 -25.73 1.22
CA PRO A 60 2.33 -24.80 2.34
C PRO A 60 3.57 -24.89 3.25
N PRO A 61 4.10 -23.74 3.69
CA PRO A 61 5.34 -23.72 4.47
C PRO A 61 5.18 -24.55 5.75
N THR A 62 6.23 -25.29 6.07
CA THR A 62 6.29 -26.07 7.30
C THR A 62 6.20 -25.16 8.53
N GLY A 63 5.85 -25.73 9.68
CA GLY A 63 5.74 -24.97 10.92
C GLY A 63 7.04 -24.27 11.33
N ASP A 64 8.21 -24.80 10.96
CA ASP A 64 9.51 -24.20 11.30
C ASP A 64 9.85 -23.05 10.33
N GLU A 65 9.58 -23.21 9.04
CA GLU A 65 9.74 -22.15 8.04
C GLU A 65 8.88 -20.91 8.34
N VAL A 66 7.65 -21.10 8.85
CA VAL A 66 6.79 -19.99 9.29
C VAL A 66 7.41 -19.22 10.46
N VAL A 67 8.05 -19.92 11.41
CA VAL A 67 8.68 -19.26 12.56
C VAL A 67 9.89 -18.47 12.12
N ASP A 68 10.76 -19.08 11.31
CA ASP A 68 11.98 -18.43 10.82
C ASP A 68 11.65 -17.20 9.97
N PHE A 69 10.64 -17.30 9.10
CA PHE A 69 10.17 -16.16 8.31
C PHE A 69 9.58 -15.07 9.20
N ILE A 70 8.74 -15.45 10.17
CA ILE A 70 8.21 -14.48 11.13
C ILE A 70 9.38 -13.82 11.82
N ASP A 71 10.35 -14.52 12.41
CA ASP A 71 11.44 -13.92 13.18
C ASP A 71 12.28 -12.90 12.40
N ASN A 72 12.47 -13.09 11.09
CA ASN A 72 13.23 -12.18 10.22
C ASN A 72 12.36 -11.16 9.46
N LEU A 73 11.04 -11.22 9.59
CA LEU A 73 10.07 -10.47 8.79
C LEU A 73 10.40 -8.98 8.63
N GLU A 74 10.70 -8.26 9.71
CA GLU A 74 10.98 -6.82 9.64
C GLU A 74 12.27 -6.56 8.89
N LYS A 75 13.31 -7.37 9.13
CA LYS A 75 14.60 -7.22 8.47
C LYS A 75 14.51 -7.46 6.97
N ASP A 76 13.69 -8.44 6.57
CA ASP A 76 13.61 -8.87 5.18
C ASP A 76 12.64 -8.04 4.34
N THR A 77 11.64 -7.40 4.99
CA THR A 77 10.51 -6.80 4.25
C THR A 77 10.22 -5.35 4.63
N MET A 78 10.80 -4.79 5.70
CA MET A 78 10.66 -3.37 6.03
C MET A 78 11.73 -2.56 5.30
N HIS A 79 11.39 -1.34 4.88
CA HIS A 79 12.40 -0.42 4.33
C HIS A 79 13.44 -0.04 5.39
N GLU A 80 14.70 0.11 4.98
CA GLU A 80 15.85 0.33 5.87
C GLU A 80 15.66 1.51 6.82
N SER A 81 15.18 2.66 6.30
CA SER A 81 14.96 3.88 7.09
C SER A 81 14.00 3.66 8.27
N TRP A 82 13.03 2.76 8.09
CA TRP A 82 12.05 2.42 9.13
C TRP A 82 12.60 1.36 10.07
N TYR A 83 13.29 0.36 9.53
CA TYR A 83 13.94 -0.67 10.33
C TYR A 83 14.93 -0.06 11.33
N GLU A 84 15.78 0.86 10.87
CA GLU A 84 16.73 1.60 11.72
C GLU A 84 16.04 2.42 12.80
N ALA A 85 14.97 3.15 12.44
CA ALA A 85 14.22 3.99 13.37
C ALA A 85 13.42 3.19 14.41
N LEU A 86 13.04 1.95 14.08
CA LEU A 86 12.17 1.10 14.90
C LEU A 86 12.87 -0.09 15.54
N GLN A 87 14.18 -0.26 15.33
CA GLN A 87 14.95 -1.41 15.86
C GLN A 87 14.77 -1.61 17.38
N GLY A 88 14.63 -0.51 18.14
CA GLY A 88 14.39 -0.55 19.57
C GLY A 88 13.03 -1.13 19.97
N GLU A 89 12.03 -1.09 19.08
CA GLU A 89 10.73 -1.71 19.30
C GLU A 89 10.80 -3.23 19.20
N PHE A 90 11.60 -3.77 18.27
CA PHE A 90 11.66 -5.21 18.00
C PHE A 90 12.17 -6.03 19.19
N GLN A 91 12.97 -5.41 20.06
CA GLN A 91 13.50 -6.04 21.26
C GLN A 91 12.55 -6.01 22.46
N LYS A 92 11.47 -5.24 22.39
CA LYS A 92 10.55 -5.07 23.53
C LYS A 92 9.68 -6.32 23.74
N PRO A 93 9.29 -6.62 25.00
CA PRO A 93 8.48 -7.80 25.31
C PRO A 93 7.17 -7.87 24.53
N TYR A 94 6.48 -6.75 24.32
CA TYR A 94 5.22 -6.73 23.58
C TYR A 94 5.39 -7.19 22.12
N PHE A 95 6.52 -6.83 21.49
CA PHE A 95 6.78 -7.18 20.10
C PHE A 95 7.14 -8.66 19.99
N LYS A 96 7.97 -9.19 20.90
CA LYS A 96 8.26 -10.63 20.97
C LYS A 96 7.01 -11.48 21.18
N ASN A 97 6.08 -11.00 22.02
CA ASN A 97 4.78 -11.64 22.21
C ASN A 97 3.92 -11.59 20.94
N LEU A 98 3.91 -10.45 20.24
CA LEU A 98 3.25 -10.31 18.95
C LEU A 98 3.80 -11.31 17.93
N LYS A 99 5.13 -11.48 17.83
CA LYS A 99 5.76 -12.45 16.91
C LYS A 99 5.34 -13.89 17.23
N SER A 100 5.36 -14.26 18.51
CA SER A 100 4.89 -15.57 18.97
C SER A 100 3.41 -15.81 18.67
N PHE A 101 2.58 -14.77 18.77
CA PHE A 101 1.17 -14.82 18.40
C PHE A 101 1.01 -15.01 16.88
N LEU A 102 1.70 -14.22 16.06
CA LEU A 102 1.63 -14.33 14.60
C LEU A 102 2.10 -15.70 14.11
N ALA A 103 3.19 -16.23 14.65
CA ALA A 103 3.66 -17.58 14.30
C ALA A 103 2.60 -18.65 14.55
N LYS A 104 1.80 -18.53 15.62
CA LYS A 104 0.68 -19.46 15.89
C LYS A 104 -0.49 -19.25 14.92
N GLU A 105 -0.83 -18.00 14.62
CA GLU A 105 -1.89 -17.66 13.68
C GLU A 105 -1.56 -18.17 12.27
N TYR A 106 -0.38 -17.87 11.74
CA TYR A 106 0.02 -18.27 10.39
C TYR A 106 0.21 -19.79 10.24
N LYS A 107 0.46 -20.53 11.33
CA LYS A 107 0.49 -22.01 11.31
C LYS A 107 -0.89 -22.65 11.16
N SER A 108 -1.96 -21.96 11.57
CA SER A 108 -3.27 -22.60 11.79
C SER A 108 -4.44 -21.87 11.15
N GLN A 109 -4.24 -20.65 10.68
CA GLN A 109 -5.27 -19.77 10.16
C GLN A 109 -4.80 -19.10 8.88
N THR A 110 -5.74 -18.76 7.99
CA THR A 110 -5.48 -17.79 6.93
C THR A 110 -5.46 -16.39 7.52
N VAL A 111 -4.34 -15.69 7.35
CA VAL A 111 -4.13 -14.32 7.84
C VAL A 111 -3.79 -13.42 6.66
N TYR A 112 -4.34 -12.20 6.68
CA TYR A 112 -4.10 -11.15 5.70
C TYR A 112 -3.41 -9.93 6.33
N PRO A 113 -2.62 -9.18 5.56
CA PRO A 113 -2.17 -9.50 4.20
C PRO A 113 -1.18 -10.69 4.22
N PRO A 114 -0.75 -11.23 3.06
CA PRO A 114 0.39 -12.16 3.01
C PRO A 114 1.59 -11.61 3.78
N MET A 115 2.40 -12.47 4.42
CA MET A 115 3.44 -12.02 5.36
C MET A 115 4.39 -10.98 4.74
N LYS A 116 4.85 -11.20 3.51
CA LYS A 116 5.72 -10.27 2.74
C LYS A 116 5.14 -8.85 2.56
N ASP A 117 3.82 -8.72 2.67
CA ASP A 117 3.10 -7.48 2.43
C ASP A 117 2.73 -6.76 3.73
N ILE A 118 2.98 -7.33 4.92
CA ILE A 118 2.69 -6.69 6.22
C ILE A 118 3.34 -5.29 6.31
N TYR A 119 4.56 -5.15 5.78
CA TYR A 119 5.35 -3.92 5.82
C TYR A 119 5.40 -3.14 4.50
N SER A 120 4.50 -3.42 3.54
CA SER A 120 4.45 -2.70 2.25
C SER A 120 4.37 -1.17 2.42
N TRP A 121 3.64 -0.69 3.43
CA TRP A 121 3.56 0.74 3.76
C TRP A 121 4.92 1.39 3.99
N SER A 122 5.89 0.65 4.53
CA SER A 122 7.23 1.17 4.83
C SER A 122 8.09 1.28 3.57
N ARG A 123 7.93 0.33 2.64
CA ARG A 123 8.67 0.26 1.36
C ARG A 123 8.15 1.29 0.37
N LEU A 124 6.84 1.45 0.30
CA LEU A 124 6.20 2.44 -0.57
C LEU A 124 6.36 3.86 -0.03
N THR A 125 6.48 4.03 1.29
CA THR A 125 6.65 5.34 1.90
C THR A 125 7.83 5.34 2.88
N PRO A 126 9.08 5.48 2.40
CA PRO A 126 10.26 5.66 3.26
C PRO A 126 10.08 6.77 4.29
N LEU A 127 10.74 6.63 5.45
CA LEU A 127 10.47 7.46 6.63
C LEU A 127 10.71 8.95 6.35
N ASP A 128 11.75 9.28 5.61
CA ASP A 128 12.13 10.62 5.19
C ASP A 128 11.14 11.25 4.17
N LYS A 129 10.44 10.41 3.40
CA LYS A 129 9.50 10.84 2.35
C LYS A 129 8.07 11.09 2.82
N VAL A 130 7.70 10.70 4.04
CA VAL A 130 6.31 10.86 4.50
C VAL A 130 5.93 12.35 4.58
N ARG A 131 4.85 12.74 3.93
CA ARG A 131 4.29 14.10 3.92
C ARG A 131 2.86 14.14 4.45
N VAL A 132 2.13 13.05 4.24
CA VAL A 132 0.75 12.86 4.71
C VAL A 132 0.66 11.51 5.42
N VAL A 133 -0.06 11.46 6.54
CA VAL A 133 -0.37 10.22 7.26
C VAL A 133 -1.87 10.02 7.27
N VAL A 134 -2.29 8.83 6.87
CA VAL A 134 -3.68 8.37 6.96
C VAL A 134 -3.71 7.14 7.87
N ILE A 135 -4.61 7.15 8.85
CA ILE A 135 -4.73 6.07 9.84
C ILE A 135 -5.99 5.25 9.54
N GLY A 136 -5.78 3.97 9.20
CA GLY A 136 -6.82 2.95 9.15
C GLY A 136 -6.87 2.11 10.42
N GLN A 137 -7.85 1.21 10.52
CA GLN A 137 -8.04 0.39 11.72
C GLN A 137 -7.27 -0.93 11.61
N ASP A 138 -7.74 -1.84 10.76
CA ASP A 138 -7.16 -3.14 10.46
C ASP A 138 -7.25 -3.43 8.95
N PRO A 139 -6.49 -4.42 8.43
CA PRO A 139 -6.56 -4.75 7.02
C PRO A 139 -7.94 -5.28 6.63
N TYR A 140 -8.24 -5.20 5.34
CA TYR A 140 -9.36 -5.95 4.79
C TYR A 140 -9.18 -7.46 5.01
N HIS A 141 -10.27 -8.15 5.31
CA HIS A 141 -10.23 -9.53 5.80
C HIS A 141 -10.69 -10.58 4.78
N ASP A 142 -11.01 -10.21 3.53
CA ASP A 142 -11.31 -11.19 2.48
C ASP A 142 -10.13 -11.39 1.55
N ALA A 143 -10.13 -12.53 0.85
CA ALA A 143 -9.08 -12.93 -0.06
C ALA A 143 -8.82 -11.88 -1.15
N GLY A 144 -7.54 -11.62 -1.42
CA GLY A 144 -7.10 -10.68 -2.47
C GLY A 144 -7.37 -9.20 -2.18
N GLN A 145 -7.80 -8.83 -0.97
CA GLN A 145 -8.07 -7.44 -0.63
C GLN A 145 -6.84 -6.72 -0.06
N ALA A 146 -6.36 -7.14 1.11
CA ALA A 146 -5.29 -6.45 1.81
C ALA A 146 -3.90 -6.76 1.23
N HIS A 147 -3.10 -5.71 1.04
CA HIS A 147 -1.72 -5.79 0.54
C HIS A 147 -0.73 -4.90 1.31
N GLY A 148 -1.10 -4.51 2.55
CA GLY A 148 -0.22 -3.75 3.45
C GLY A 148 -0.41 -2.24 3.48
N LEU A 149 -1.36 -1.69 2.71
CA LEU A 149 -1.78 -0.29 2.79
C LEU A 149 -3.21 -0.17 3.33
N ALA A 150 -3.43 0.76 4.25
CA ALA A 150 -4.77 1.08 4.73
C ALA A 150 -5.68 1.55 3.57
N PHE A 151 -6.95 1.12 3.56
CA PHE A 151 -7.98 1.42 2.55
C PHE A 151 -7.71 0.92 1.11
N SER A 152 -6.49 0.54 0.78
CA SER A 152 -6.09 0.13 -0.57
C SER A 152 -6.46 -1.34 -0.86
N VAL A 153 -6.79 -1.65 -2.11
CA VAL A 153 -6.92 -3.02 -2.64
C VAL A 153 -6.33 -3.10 -4.05
N LEU A 154 -5.74 -4.23 -4.42
CA LEU A 154 -5.18 -4.42 -5.76
C LEU A 154 -6.26 -4.87 -6.76
N PRO A 155 -6.18 -4.51 -8.06
CA PRO A 155 -6.97 -5.16 -9.11
C PRO A 155 -6.81 -6.69 -9.06
N PRO A 156 -7.86 -7.47 -9.38
CA PRO A 156 -9.19 -7.04 -9.84
C PRO A 156 -10.19 -6.77 -8.71
N THR A 157 -9.74 -6.67 -7.44
CA THR A 157 -10.63 -6.50 -6.29
C THR A 157 -11.43 -5.21 -6.40
N LYS A 158 -12.76 -5.33 -6.22
CA LYS A 158 -13.67 -4.20 -6.28
C LYS A 158 -13.36 -3.17 -5.19
N THR A 159 -13.29 -1.90 -5.58
CA THR A 159 -13.07 -0.76 -4.67
C THR A 159 -14.04 -0.80 -3.48
N PRO A 160 -13.54 -0.93 -2.23
CA PRO A 160 -14.37 -1.05 -1.05
C PRO A 160 -15.20 0.21 -0.76
N PRO A 161 -16.30 0.12 0.00
CA PRO A 161 -17.21 1.24 0.24
C PRO A 161 -16.53 2.49 0.84
N SER A 162 -15.60 2.31 1.78
CA SER A 162 -14.85 3.42 2.38
C SER A 162 -13.96 4.11 1.35
N LEU A 163 -13.22 3.34 0.54
CA LEU A 163 -12.37 3.89 -0.51
C LEU A 163 -13.17 4.61 -1.60
N ARG A 164 -14.36 4.11 -1.97
CA ARG A 164 -15.26 4.84 -2.87
C ARG A 164 -15.65 6.22 -2.33
N ASN A 165 -15.84 6.35 -1.02
CA ASN A 165 -16.12 7.65 -0.42
C ASN A 165 -14.87 8.54 -0.38
N ILE A 166 -13.68 7.98 -0.12
CA ILE A 166 -12.40 8.68 -0.27
C ILE A 166 -12.28 9.26 -1.69
N TYR A 167 -12.45 8.46 -2.74
CA TYR A 167 -12.38 8.95 -4.12
C TYR A 167 -13.43 10.01 -4.46
N LYS A 168 -14.65 9.91 -3.93
CA LYS A 168 -15.65 10.98 -4.07
C LYS A 168 -15.19 12.30 -3.45
N GLN A 169 -14.53 12.23 -2.30
CA GLN A 169 -14.01 13.42 -1.64
C GLN A 169 -12.79 13.98 -2.39
N VAL A 170 -11.88 13.12 -2.87
CA VAL A 170 -10.75 13.56 -3.72
C VAL A 170 -11.27 14.25 -4.98
N ALA A 171 -12.27 13.67 -5.65
CA ALA A 171 -12.90 14.27 -6.84
C ALA A 171 -13.55 15.63 -6.57
N SER A 172 -14.04 15.85 -5.35
CA SER A 172 -14.59 17.14 -4.93
C SER A 172 -13.52 18.17 -4.61
N ASP A 173 -12.35 17.73 -4.13
CA ASP A 173 -11.28 18.59 -3.63
C ASP A 173 -10.24 18.95 -4.70
N ILE A 174 -9.99 18.02 -5.64
CA ILE A 174 -8.88 18.08 -6.59
C ILE A 174 -9.42 18.18 -8.02
N SER A 175 -9.20 19.33 -8.65
CA SER A 175 -9.54 19.54 -10.06
C SER A 175 -8.81 18.54 -10.96
N GLY A 176 -9.52 17.92 -11.91
CA GLY A 176 -8.95 16.95 -12.85
C GLY A 176 -8.87 15.52 -12.35
N PHE A 177 -9.20 15.26 -11.07
CA PHE A 177 -9.30 13.89 -10.56
C PHE A 177 -10.52 13.17 -11.14
N LYS A 178 -10.31 11.94 -11.60
CA LYS A 178 -11.34 11.04 -12.11
C LYS A 178 -11.34 9.80 -11.24
N ILE A 179 -12.51 9.41 -10.74
CA ILE A 179 -12.62 8.22 -9.89
C ILE A 179 -12.18 6.99 -10.71
N PRO A 180 -11.11 6.29 -10.32
CA PRO A 180 -10.63 5.14 -11.07
C PRO A 180 -11.53 3.92 -10.87
N ASN A 181 -11.31 2.92 -11.72
CA ASN A 181 -11.97 1.61 -11.65
C ASN A 181 -11.18 0.56 -10.82
N HIS A 182 -10.06 0.95 -10.21
CA HIS A 182 -9.30 0.13 -9.25
C HIS A 182 -9.41 0.70 -7.82
N GLY A 183 -8.78 0.03 -6.86
CA GLY A 183 -8.67 0.50 -5.48
C GLY A 183 -7.23 0.68 -4.99
N ASP A 184 -6.27 0.68 -5.92
CA ASP A 184 -4.85 0.75 -5.61
C ASP A 184 -4.42 2.20 -5.31
N LEU A 185 -3.79 2.39 -4.15
CA LEU A 185 -3.27 3.66 -3.63
C LEU A 185 -1.74 3.76 -3.70
N THR A 186 -1.06 2.79 -4.34
CA THR A 186 0.40 2.70 -4.41
C THR A 186 1.03 3.99 -4.96
N GLN A 187 0.49 4.55 -6.03
CA GLN A 187 1.07 5.73 -6.69
C GLN A 187 1.13 6.99 -5.80
N VAL A 188 0.18 7.18 -4.87
CA VAL A 188 0.26 8.29 -3.90
C VAL A 188 1.04 7.90 -2.65
N ALA A 189 1.16 6.60 -2.34
CA ALA A 189 2.03 6.12 -1.27
C ALA A 189 3.50 6.42 -1.58
N GLU A 190 3.93 6.18 -2.82
CA GLU A 190 5.27 6.51 -3.34
C GLU A 190 5.57 8.01 -3.31
N GLN A 191 4.53 8.85 -3.34
CA GLN A 191 4.62 10.30 -3.17
C GLN A 191 4.62 10.74 -1.70
N GLY A 192 4.78 9.86 -0.71
CA GLY A 192 4.84 10.29 0.68
C GLY A 192 3.52 10.22 1.45
N VAL A 193 2.47 9.59 0.92
CA VAL A 193 1.24 9.32 1.69
C VAL A 193 1.37 7.99 2.43
N LEU A 194 1.62 8.05 3.73
CA LEU A 194 1.69 6.87 4.59
C LEU A 194 0.28 6.37 4.94
N TRP A 195 -0.13 5.26 4.33
CA TRP A 195 -1.41 4.58 4.59
C TRP A 195 -1.24 3.47 5.64
N LEU A 196 -1.34 3.83 6.92
CA LEU A 196 -1.01 2.94 8.03
C LEU A 196 -2.27 2.46 8.77
N ASN A 197 -2.48 1.15 8.86
CA ASN A 197 -3.46 0.59 9.79
C ASN A 197 -2.88 0.53 11.21
N THR A 198 -3.75 0.65 12.23
CA THR A 198 -3.34 0.46 13.64
C THR A 198 -3.10 -1.00 14.01
N CYS A 199 -3.72 -1.93 13.29
CA CYS A 199 -3.43 -3.35 13.31
C CYS A 199 -2.94 -3.75 11.92
N LEU A 200 -1.81 -4.45 11.81
CA LEU A 200 -1.21 -4.75 10.50
C LEU A 200 -1.59 -6.11 9.93
N THR A 201 -2.32 -6.93 10.68
CA THR A 201 -2.77 -8.26 10.24
C THR A 201 -4.20 -8.53 10.71
N VAL A 202 -4.89 -9.43 10.03
CA VAL A 202 -6.25 -9.86 10.39
C VAL A 202 -6.46 -11.29 9.94
N ARG A 203 -7.28 -12.04 10.67
CA ARG A 203 -7.68 -13.38 10.26
C ARG A 203 -8.76 -13.29 9.19
N ALA A 204 -8.72 -14.19 8.21
CA ALA A 204 -9.71 -14.24 7.15
C ALA A 204 -11.14 -14.22 7.71
N HIS A 205 -11.97 -13.33 7.16
CA HIS A 205 -13.37 -13.10 7.49
C HIS A 205 -13.67 -12.74 8.96
N LYS A 206 -12.66 -12.35 9.75
CA LYS A 206 -12.83 -11.96 11.16
C LYS A 206 -12.16 -10.62 11.42
N ALA A 207 -12.89 -9.54 11.10
CA ALA A 207 -12.48 -8.18 11.47
C ALA A 207 -12.07 -8.10 12.95
N HIS A 208 -11.01 -7.34 13.23
CA HIS A 208 -10.43 -7.09 14.55
C HIS A 208 -9.88 -8.32 15.28
N SER A 209 -9.74 -9.47 14.63
CA SER A 209 -9.26 -10.71 15.28
C SER A 209 -7.88 -10.58 15.92
N HIS A 210 -7.01 -9.70 15.39
CA HIS A 210 -5.65 -9.48 15.89
C HIS A 210 -5.51 -8.15 16.66
N SER A 211 -6.64 -7.50 16.98
CA SER A 211 -6.61 -6.31 17.81
C SER A 211 -6.11 -6.64 19.22
N LYS A 212 -5.38 -5.71 19.82
CA LYS A 212 -4.77 -5.79 21.16
C LYS A 212 -3.70 -6.86 21.30
N GLN A 213 -3.18 -7.39 20.20
CA GLN A 213 -2.10 -8.38 20.21
C GLN A 213 -0.69 -7.75 20.16
N GLY A 214 -0.61 -6.42 20.09
CA GLY A 214 0.65 -5.66 20.15
C GLY A 214 0.88 -4.74 18.95
N TRP A 215 0.11 -4.90 17.87
CA TRP A 215 0.23 -4.05 16.69
C TRP A 215 -0.03 -2.58 17.01
N GLU A 216 -1.05 -2.27 17.82
CA GLU A 216 -1.39 -0.88 18.13
C GLU A 216 -0.25 -0.15 18.86
N THR A 217 0.49 -0.86 19.71
CA THR A 217 1.69 -0.35 20.38
C THR A 217 2.79 -0.09 19.35
N PHE A 218 3.02 -1.04 18.44
CA PHE A 218 4.02 -0.90 17.37
C PHE A 218 3.70 0.27 16.43
N THR A 219 2.47 0.34 15.91
CA THR A 219 2.07 1.42 14.98
C THR A 219 2.04 2.78 15.67
N THR A 220 1.80 2.83 16.99
CA THR A 220 1.99 4.07 17.76
C THR A 220 3.47 4.50 17.76
N ALA A 221 4.42 3.56 17.84
CA ALA A 221 5.84 3.86 17.70
C ALA A 221 6.21 4.31 16.28
N VAL A 222 5.61 3.70 15.24
CA VAL A 222 5.74 4.15 13.84
C VAL A 222 5.33 5.62 13.70
N LEU A 223 4.15 5.98 14.22
CA LEU A 223 3.66 7.36 14.15
C LEU A 223 4.50 8.33 14.99
N LYS A 224 5.08 7.89 16.11
CA LYS A 224 6.07 8.68 16.86
C LYS A 224 7.34 8.91 16.04
N ALA A 225 7.85 7.88 15.35
CA ALA A 225 9.02 8.03 14.49
C ALA A 225 8.79 9.10 13.40
N VAL A 226 7.58 9.16 12.82
CA VAL A 226 7.18 10.23 11.89
C VAL A 226 7.29 11.62 12.52
N THR A 227 6.82 11.79 13.75
CA THR A 227 6.82 13.11 14.40
C THR A 227 8.17 13.50 15.00
N THR A 228 9.03 12.52 15.29
CA THR A 228 10.33 12.73 15.91
C THR A 228 11.51 12.61 14.95
N ARG A 229 11.31 12.22 13.69
CA ARG A 229 12.42 12.12 12.74
C ARG A 229 13.08 13.48 12.52
N SER A 230 14.41 13.48 12.45
CA SER A 230 15.17 14.62 11.95
C SER A 230 15.26 14.46 10.43
N ILE A 231 14.72 15.42 9.69
CA ILE A 231 15.01 15.54 8.26
C ILE A 231 16.24 16.42 8.18
N THR A 232 17.41 15.81 7.94
CA THR A 232 18.59 16.56 7.51
C THR A 232 18.37 16.92 6.05
N ALA A 233 17.79 18.09 5.78
CA ALA A 233 18.01 18.68 4.48
C ALA A 233 19.50 19.02 4.38
N GLU A 234 20.10 18.85 3.20
CA GLU A 234 21.52 19.08 2.92
C GLU A 234 22.00 20.50 3.31
N GLU A 235 21.08 21.41 3.64
CA GLU A 235 21.37 22.80 3.97
C GLU A 235 20.65 23.25 5.26
N GLY A 236 20.91 22.62 6.40
CA GLY A 236 20.60 23.19 7.72
C GLY A 236 19.12 23.53 8.01
N GLU A 237 18.17 23.07 7.19
CA GLU A 237 16.75 23.38 7.39
C GLU A 237 16.14 22.63 8.58
N THR A 238 15.19 23.32 9.20
CA THR A 238 14.39 22.83 10.32
C THR A 238 13.42 21.75 9.83
N ARG A 239 13.21 20.69 10.64
CA ARG A 239 12.24 19.60 10.39
C ARG A 239 10.93 20.10 9.75
N LYS A 240 10.69 19.73 8.48
CA LYS A 240 9.39 19.89 7.82
C LYS A 240 8.42 18.90 8.47
N GLY A 241 7.32 19.37 9.06
CA GLY A 241 6.37 18.47 9.70
C GLY A 241 5.33 17.92 8.71
N VAL A 242 4.29 17.27 9.23
CA VAL A 242 3.48 16.32 8.45
C VAL A 242 1.99 16.62 8.58
N VAL A 243 1.24 16.34 7.52
CA VAL A 243 -0.24 16.37 7.55
C VAL A 243 -0.78 15.05 8.07
N PHE A 244 -1.65 15.08 9.08
CA PHE A 244 -2.37 13.93 9.61
C PHE A 244 -3.85 14.02 9.25
N LEU A 245 -4.34 13.04 8.50
CA LEU A 245 -5.76 12.88 8.18
C LEU A 245 -6.41 11.98 9.24
N ALA A 246 -6.89 12.61 10.31
CA ALA A 246 -7.52 11.94 11.46
C ALA A 246 -9.01 11.68 11.21
N TRP A 247 -9.31 10.63 10.46
CA TRP A 247 -10.68 10.27 10.10
C TRP A 247 -11.34 9.34 11.14
N GLY A 248 -12.32 9.88 11.86
CA GLY A 248 -13.00 9.17 12.94
C GLY A 248 -12.30 9.29 14.30
N ALA A 249 -13.05 8.98 15.36
CA ALA A 249 -12.58 9.10 16.74
C ALA A 249 -11.32 8.26 17.07
N PRO A 250 -11.18 7.01 16.58
CA PRO A 250 -9.99 6.21 16.85
C PRO A 250 -8.70 6.86 16.32
N ALA A 251 -8.69 7.27 15.04
CA ALA A 251 -7.54 7.93 14.42
C ALA A 251 -7.18 9.24 15.15
N LEU A 252 -8.19 10.06 15.49
CA LEU A 252 -7.99 11.29 16.24
C LEU A 252 -7.34 11.05 17.60
N LYS A 253 -7.84 10.05 18.36
CA LYS A 253 -7.31 9.73 19.68
C LYS A 253 -5.84 9.30 19.60
N ILE A 254 -5.47 8.54 18.58
CA ILE A 254 -4.08 8.10 18.37
C ILE A 254 -3.17 9.29 18.08
N CYS A 255 -3.55 10.16 17.13
CA CYS A 255 -2.81 11.39 16.85
C CYS A 255 -2.59 12.22 18.13
N GLN A 256 -3.64 12.43 18.93
CA GLN A 256 -3.54 13.17 20.18
C GLN A 256 -2.61 12.49 21.20
N SER A 257 -2.64 11.16 21.31
CA SER A 257 -1.82 10.39 22.25
C SER A 257 -0.30 10.51 21.98
N ILE A 258 0.07 10.82 20.74
CA ILE A 258 1.47 11.04 20.34
C ILE A 258 1.82 12.53 20.22
N GLY A 259 0.97 13.42 20.74
CA GLY A 259 1.20 14.86 20.76
C GLY A 259 0.98 15.56 19.42
N VAL A 260 0.36 14.91 18.42
CA VAL A 260 -0.01 15.58 17.17
C VAL A 260 -1.15 16.55 17.45
N SER A 261 -0.88 17.80 17.11
CA SER A 261 -1.80 18.94 17.22
C SER A 261 -1.48 19.94 16.11
N ASN A 262 -2.41 20.87 15.86
CA ASN A 262 -2.19 22.02 14.98
C ASN A 262 -1.20 22.99 15.65
N SER A 263 0.06 22.61 15.63
CA SER A 263 1.21 23.41 16.07
C SER A 263 1.94 23.93 14.83
N LYS A 264 2.99 24.74 15.02
CA LYS A 264 3.82 25.21 13.88
C LYS A 264 4.48 24.09 13.07
N LYS A 265 4.46 22.83 13.54
CA LYS A 265 5.14 21.71 12.88
C LYS A 265 4.20 20.84 12.05
N ASN A 266 3.06 20.42 12.59
CA ASN A 266 2.17 19.46 11.93
C ASN A 266 0.78 20.06 11.70
N LEU A 267 0.10 19.59 10.65
CA LEU A 267 -1.31 19.87 10.41
C LEU A 267 -2.15 18.64 10.74
N MET A 268 -3.18 18.78 11.56
CA MET A 268 -4.15 17.72 11.84
C MET A 268 -5.53 18.11 11.29
N LEU A 269 -5.97 17.37 10.27
CA LEU A 269 -7.28 17.51 9.65
C LEU A 269 -8.19 16.40 10.16
N LYS A 270 -9.24 16.78 10.90
CA LYS A 270 -10.14 15.85 11.60
C LYS A 270 -11.53 15.86 10.97
N SER A 271 -12.11 14.68 10.76
CA SER A 271 -13.47 14.54 10.23
C SER A 271 -14.12 13.24 10.69
N ALA A 272 -15.36 12.99 10.26
CA ALA A 272 -15.95 11.65 10.36
C ALA A 272 -15.15 10.64 9.52
N HIS A 273 -15.37 9.34 9.75
CA HIS A 273 -14.72 8.26 9.01
C HIS A 273 -15.37 8.07 7.61
N PRO A 274 -14.61 7.66 6.57
CA PRO A 274 -15.14 7.43 5.21
C PRO A 274 -16.11 6.26 5.07
N SER A 275 -16.37 5.48 6.11
CA SER A 275 -17.31 4.36 6.05
C SER A 275 -18.73 4.84 5.71
N PRO A 276 -19.55 4.00 5.05
CA PRO A 276 -20.93 4.37 4.69
C PRO A 276 -21.78 4.90 5.84
N LEU A 277 -21.53 4.41 7.07
CA LEU A 277 -22.26 4.79 8.28
C LEU A 277 -22.08 6.26 8.69
N SER A 278 -20.96 6.87 8.32
CA SER A 278 -20.57 8.21 8.76
C SER A 278 -20.14 9.15 7.65
N ALA A 279 -19.98 8.67 6.41
CA ALA A 279 -19.43 9.48 5.33
C ALA A 279 -20.24 10.76 5.08
N ARG A 280 -21.57 10.65 5.02
CA ARG A 280 -22.49 11.78 4.85
C ARG A 280 -22.64 12.66 6.10
N LYS A 281 -22.12 12.22 7.24
CA LYS A 281 -22.21 12.91 8.55
C LYS A 281 -20.96 13.76 8.84
N GLY A 282 -20.12 14.00 7.84
CA GLY A 282 -18.97 14.91 7.97
C GLY A 282 -17.65 14.45 7.37
N PHE A 283 -17.60 13.34 6.62
CA PHE A 283 -16.41 13.03 5.80
C PHE A 283 -16.54 13.68 4.42
N LEU A 284 -17.68 13.49 3.76
CA LEU A 284 -17.97 14.15 2.50
C LEU A 284 -18.18 15.64 2.74
N GLY A 285 -17.51 16.48 1.94
CA GLY A 285 -17.44 17.93 2.09
C GLY A 285 -16.34 18.43 3.04
N ASN A 286 -15.43 17.57 3.53
CA ASN A 286 -14.43 18.00 4.52
C ASN A 286 -13.30 18.87 3.93
N GLY A 287 -13.04 18.82 2.63
CA GLY A 287 -11.99 19.63 1.97
C GLY A 287 -10.55 19.19 2.29
N HIS A 288 -10.35 18.00 2.88
CA HIS A 288 -9.07 17.62 3.46
C HIS A 288 -7.94 17.50 2.42
N PHE A 289 -8.20 16.99 1.22
CA PHE A 289 -7.13 16.76 0.23
C PHE A 289 -6.59 18.09 -0.31
N LYS A 290 -7.49 19.05 -0.52
CA LYS A 290 -7.14 20.42 -0.89
C LYS A 290 -6.37 21.11 0.23
N ALA A 291 -6.88 21.08 1.46
CA ALA A 291 -6.22 21.70 2.61
C ALA A 291 -4.83 21.09 2.90
N ALA A 292 -4.67 19.78 2.71
CA ALA A 292 -3.39 19.11 2.83
C ALA A 292 -2.38 19.65 1.80
N ASN A 293 -2.75 19.72 0.52
CA ASN A 293 -1.87 20.25 -0.52
C ASN A 293 -1.56 21.75 -0.34
N GLU A 294 -2.52 22.57 0.10
CA GLU A 294 -2.28 23.97 0.42
C GLU A 294 -1.22 24.13 1.53
N TRP A 295 -1.30 23.30 2.56
CA TRP A 295 -0.32 23.29 3.63
C TRP A 295 1.03 22.76 3.17
N LEU A 296 1.06 21.67 2.41
CA LEU A 296 2.30 21.11 1.85
C LEU A 296 3.00 22.11 0.93
N LYS A 297 2.27 22.85 0.10
CA LYS A 297 2.85 23.91 -0.75
C LYS A 297 3.61 24.95 0.08
N LYS A 298 3.07 25.33 1.23
CA LYS A 298 3.68 26.32 2.12
C LYS A 298 4.96 25.77 2.79
N GLU A 299 4.94 24.52 3.23
CA GLU A 299 6.02 23.95 4.05
C GLU A 299 7.11 23.24 3.22
N TYR A 300 6.77 22.78 2.01
CA TYR A 300 7.64 21.98 1.14
C TYR A 300 7.84 22.57 -0.26
N GLY A 301 7.10 23.60 -0.66
CA GLY A 301 7.10 24.11 -2.03
C GLY A 301 6.29 23.24 -3.00
N ASP A 302 6.39 23.51 -4.30
CA ASP A 302 5.60 22.83 -5.33
C ASP A 302 5.95 21.34 -5.47
N ASP A 303 7.22 20.97 -5.29
CA ASP A 303 7.67 19.56 -5.28
C ASP A 303 7.12 18.78 -4.09
N GLY A 304 6.63 19.50 -3.07
CA GLY A 304 6.02 18.99 -1.85
C GLY A 304 4.61 18.43 -1.99
N LEU A 305 3.94 18.71 -3.11
CA LEU A 305 2.54 18.38 -3.30
C LEU A 305 2.32 16.89 -3.50
N ILE A 306 1.12 16.42 -3.14
CA ILE A 306 0.62 15.11 -3.55
C ILE A 306 -0.20 15.30 -4.83
N ASP A 307 0.24 14.67 -5.92
CA ASP A 307 -0.55 14.53 -7.13
C ASP A 307 -1.55 13.38 -6.94
N TRP A 308 -2.75 13.75 -6.47
CA TRP A 308 -3.86 12.83 -6.34
C TRP A 308 -4.38 12.33 -7.70
N THR A 309 -4.12 13.06 -8.80
CA THR A 309 -4.59 12.68 -10.14
C THR A 309 -3.80 11.52 -10.76
N ALA A 310 -2.64 11.18 -10.18
CA ALA A 310 -1.91 9.97 -10.54
C ALA A 310 -2.84 8.74 -10.52
N LEU A 311 -3.68 8.63 -9.48
CA LEU A 311 -4.63 7.53 -9.28
C LEU A 311 -5.71 7.42 -10.38
N ASN A 312 -5.77 8.32 -11.35
CA ASN A 312 -6.68 8.19 -12.49
C ASN A 312 -6.33 6.99 -13.40
N SER A 313 -5.09 6.47 -13.30
CA SER A 313 -4.48 5.52 -14.23
C SER A 313 -4.41 4.08 -13.71
#